data_AF-A0A8K0VWR4-F1
#
_entry.id   AF-A0A8K0VWR4-F1
#
_cell.length_a   1.000
_cell.length_b   1.000
_cell.length_c   1.000
_cell.angle_alpha   90.00
_cell.angle_beta   90.00
_cell.angle_gamma   90.00
#
_symmetry.space_group_name_H-M   'P 1'
#
loop_
_entity.id
_entity.type
_entity.pdbx_description
1 polymer ?
#
loop_
_entity_poly.entity_id
_entity_poly.type
_entity_poly.pdbx_seq_one_letter_code
_entity_poly.pdbx_strand_id
1 'polypeptide(L)'
;MSTGKSAFVVSAAPNMRKRRSGRTYVINNLLEGLTKPLHTHLKYIHEVLCYNIWVDLIGLHISNATEDQFRNSSRYPYFALRMRAGLPEELLKISEELDDTIYDLRAKDHIMKFVQTMAFEDAVTYLDNCDSARFYRDMMNNQICFVKDLRVLAHGTNETAKIERSCHVTHMRTSQGFSKWTGEPREAVYSHFTSLNENRLIFLLKILREFRASIAVAASAGHVPFDVLSKLRLRLREFDQRGLYSLACSIVAWASPEESQFVADSKTWWDTSSAGKHGAALPEKVAHAYASGEKTRSTLTFIVPTIMLISVIPAAVAWRRDDSVTGTTGDSNFWQAVSSSTLQLLSLITFIWPAMKDPRLSQITWVWIWVLAGFSATCTIAHVPVYLVAPTIWSFVISFVGALAQSIVQLQVVNAA
;
A
#
# COMPACT_ATOMS: atom_id res chain seq x y z
N MET A 1 79.76 -24.35 -47.98
CA MET A 1 80.65 -23.34 -47.36
C MET A 1 79.94 -22.83 -46.12
N SER A 2 80.27 -23.28 -44.90
CA SER A 2 81.43 -22.87 -44.08
C SER A 2 81.45 -21.36 -43.87
N THR A 3 81.52 -20.76 -42.67
CA THR A 3 81.65 -21.16 -41.24
C THR A 3 81.34 -19.88 -40.44
N GLY A 4 80.79 -19.94 -39.22
CA GLY A 4 81.59 -19.83 -37.99
C GLY A 4 80.76 -19.08 -36.92
N LYS A 5 80.52 -19.71 -35.75
CA LYS A 5 81.16 -19.44 -34.43
C LYS A 5 80.84 -18.05 -33.86
N SER A 6 80.55 -17.80 -32.59
CA SER A 6 80.28 -18.56 -31.35
C SER A 6 80.30 -17.48 -30.25
N ALA A 7 79.40 -17.50 -29.26
CA ALA A 7 79.73 -17.12 -27.88
C ALA A 7 78.53 -17.34 -26.93
N PHE A 8 78.79 -18.15 -25.92
CA PHE A 8 78.02 -18.28 -24.68
C PHE A 8 78.15 -17.01 -23.84
N VAL A 9 77.08 -16.59 -23.17
CA VAL A 9 77.15 -16.00 -21.82
C VAL A 9 75.95 -16.50 -21.00
N VAL A 10 76.29 -17.18 -19.91
CA VAL A 10 75.46 -17.53 -18.75
C VAL A 10 75.28 -16.27 -17.89
N SER A 11 74.07 -15.95 -17.41
CA SER A 11 73.84 -15.51 -16.01
C SER A 11 72.38 -15.11 -15.74
N ALA A 12 71.96 -15.43 -14.51
CA ALA A 12 70.90 -14.83 -13.70
C ALA A 12 69.43 -15.20 -14.02
N ALA A 13 68.97 -16.20 -13.28
CA ALA A 13 67.56 -16.36 -12.93
C ALA A 13 67.05 -15.15 -12.13
N PRO A 14 65.90 -14.55 -12.48
CA PRO A 14 65.14 -13.74 -11.56
C PRO A 14 64.13 -14.61 -10.82
N ASN A 15 64.24 -14.54 -9.50
CA ASN A 15 63.35 -15.11 -8.50
C ASN A 15 61.86 -14.94 -8.83
N MET A 16 61.12 -16.01 -8.53
CA MET A 16 59.68 -16.00 -8.30
C MET A 16 59.23 -14.78 -7.48
N ARG A 17 58.23 -14.07 -8.00
CA ARG A 17 57.12 -13.57 -7.19
C ARG A 17 55.83 -13.59 -8.02
N LYS A 18 55.23 -14.78 -8.13
CA LYS A 18 53.85 -14.96 -8.58
C LYS A 18 52.94 -14.25 -7.57
N ARG A 19 52.61 -12.99 -7.86
CA ARG A 19 51.66 -12.19 -7.09
C ARG A 19 50.27 -12.78 -7.31
N ARG A 20 49.75 -13.38 -6.24
CA ARG A 20 48.45 -14.08 -6.12
C ARG A 20 47.31 -13.05 -6.23
N SER A 21 47.06 -12.53 -7.43
CA SER A 21 45.99 -11.55 -7.73
C SER A 21 44.81 -12.15 -8.51
N GLY A 22 44.74 -13.49 -8.61
CA GLY A 22 43.68 -14.18 -9.34
C GLY A 22 42.48 -14.62 -8.49
N ARG A 23 42.54 -14.48 -7.15
CA ARG A 23 41.49 -15.03 -6.27
C ARG A 23 40.36 -14.04 -5.99
N THR A 24 40.64 -12.74 -5.94
CA THR A 24 39.61 -11.71 -5.75
C THR A 24 38.75 -11.49 -6.99
N TYR A 25 39.31 -11.62 -8.20
CA TYR A 25 38.53 -11.51 -9.44
C TYR A 25 37.57 -12.69 -9.64
N VAL A 26 37.99 -13.90 -9.26
CA VAL A 26 37.10 -15.08 -9.33
C VAL A 26 36.02 -15.01 -8.26
N ILE A 27 36.31 -14.52 -7.05
CA ILE A 27 35.29 -14.36 -6.00
C ILE A 27 34.30 -13.24 -6.35
N ASN A 28 34.76 -12.11 -6.90
CA ASN A 28 33.86 -11.05 -7.34
C ASN A 28 32.98 -11.49 -8.50
N ASN A 29 33.51 -12.18 -9.52
CA ASN A 29 32.68 -12.72 -10.61
C ASN A 29 31.75 -13.87 -10.15
N LEU A 30 32.12 -14.62 -9.11
CA LEU A 30 31.26 -15.65 -8.52
C LEU A 30 30.14 -15.01 -7.67
N LEU A 31 30.44 -13.94 -6.94
CA LEU A 31 29.42 -13.14 -6.23
C LEU A 31 28.51 -12.40 -7.22
N GLU A 32 29.05 -11.80 -8.28
CA GLU A 32 28.26 -11.14 -9.34
C GLU A 32 27.39 -12.14 -10.12
N GLY A 33 27.86 -13.37 -10.29
CA GLY A 33 27.10 -14.49 -10.86
C GLY A 33 26.05 -15.06 -9.90
N LEU A 34 26.22 -14.89 -8.59
CA LEU A 34 25.24 -15.26 -7.56
C LEU A 34 24.21 -14.15 -7.28
N THR A 35 24.53 -12.89 -7.60
CA THR A 35 23.63 -11.75 -7.39
C THR A 35 22.75 -11.45 -8.60
N LYS A 36 23.04 -11.97 -9.79
CA LYS A 36 22.13 -11.87 -10.92
C LYS A 36 21.03 -12.92 -10.79
N PRO A 37 19.76 -12.55 -10.57
CA PRO A 37 18.67 -13.51 -10.53
C PRO A 37 18.69 -14.30 -11.84
N LEU A 38 18.64 -15.63 -11.73
CA LEU A 38 18.61 -16.52 -12.90
C LEU A 38 17.51 -16.02 -13.85
N HIS A 39 17.76 -15.94 -15.15
CA HIS A 39 16.80 -15.44 -16.13
C HIS A 39 15.41 -16.13 -16.02
N THR A 40 15.39 -17.38 -15.58
CA THR A 40 14.17 -18.13 -15.27
C THR A 40 13.37 -17.53 -14.12
N HIS A 41 14.01 -17.04 -13.05
CA HIS A 41 13.38 -16.38 -11.90
C HIS A 41 12.60 -15.15 -12.33
N LEU A 42 13.22 -14.31 -13.16
CA LEU A 42 12.63 -13.09 -13.68
C LEU A 42 11.38 -13.38 -14.52
N LYS A 43 11.40 -14.44 -15.34
CA LYS A 43 10.27 -14.83 -16.18
C LYS A 43 9.00 -15.11 -15.38
N TYR A 44 9.06 -15.87 -14.29
CA TYR A 44 7.88 -16.21 -13.50
C TYR A 44 7.31 -14.99 -12.77
N ILE A 45 8.18 -14.10 -12.30
CA ILE A 45 7.76 -12.88 -11.59
C ILE A 45 7.14 -11.88 -12.56
N HIS A 46 7.69 -11.77 -13.77
CA HIS A 46 7.08 -11.00 -14.84
C HIS A 46 5.70 -11.53 -15.22
N GLU A 47 5.49 -12.85 -15.21
CA GLU A 47 4.16 -13.41 -15.48
C GLU A 47 3.15 -13.09 -14.38
N VAL A 48 3.54 -13.22 -13.10
CA VAL A 48 2.71 -12.83 -11.95
C VAL A 48 2.38 -11.33 -12.02
N LEU A 49 3.38 -10.49 -12.31
CA LEU A 49 3.23 -9.05 -12.43
C LEU A 49 2.33 -8.65 -13.60
N CYS A 50 2.48 -9.31 -14.76
CA CYS A 50 1.64 -9.08 -15.93
C CYS A 50 0.16 -9.31 -15.61
N TYR A 51 -0.17 -10.40 -14.92
CA TYR A 51 -1.55 -10.66 -14.52
C TYR A 51 -2.04 -9.69 -13.44
N ASN A 52 -1.18 -9.29 -12.50
CA ASN A 52 -1.57 -8.31 -11.48
C ASN A 52 -1.92 -6.95 -12.11
N ILE A 53 -1.06 -6.45 -13.00
CA ILE A 53 -1.32 -5.23 -13.76
C ILE A 53 -2.60 -5.37 -14.60
N TRP A 54 -2.81 -6.52 -15.24
CA TRP A 54 -4.01 -6.73 -16.04
C TRP A 54 -5.29 -6.64 -15.21
N VAL A 55 -5.30 -7.21 -14.00
CA VAL A 55 -6.43 -7.08 -13.07
C VAL A 55 -6.64 -5.62 -12.66
N ASP A 56 -5.56 -4.88 -12.36
CA ASP A 56 -5.64 -3.46 -12.00
C ASP A 56 -6.23 -2.62 -13.15
N LEU A 57 -5.76 -2.84 -14.39
CA LEU A 57 -6.25 -2.14 -15.58
C LEU A 57 -7.72 -2.48 -15.88
N ILE A 58 -8.12 -3.75 -15.72
CA ILE A 58 -9.54 -4.14 -15.85
C ILE A 58 -10.37 -3.41 -14.79
N GLY A 59 -9.87 -3.28 -13.58
CA GLY A 59 -10.52 -2.52 -12.52
C GLY A 59 -10.69 -1.05 -12.84
N LEU A 60 -9.65 -0.41 -13.36
CA LEU A 60 -9.73 0.98 -13.80
C LEU A 60 -10.78 1.14 -14.92
N HIS A 61 -10.75 0.27 -15.93
CA HIS A 61 -11.71 0.28 -17.03
C HIS A 61 -13.16 0.09 -16.54
N ILE A 62 -13.40 -0.88 -15.64
CA ILE A 62 -14.70 -1.09 -15.00
C ILE A 62 -15.17 0.16 -14.26
N SER A 63 -14.26 0.83 -13.55
CA SER A 63 -14.57 2.03 -12.77
C SER A 63 -15.02 3.17 -13.66
N ASN A 64 -14.25 3.42 -14.74
CA ASN A 64 -14.56 4.45 -15.72
C ASN A 64 -15.90 4.16 -16.42
N ALA A 65 -16.10 2.92 -16.86
CA ALA A 65 -17.36 2.52 -17.50
C ALA A 65 -18.56 2.69 -16.55
N THR A 66 -18.39 2.38 -15.26
CA THR A 66 -19.45 2.56 -14.26
C THR A 66 -19.73 4.04 -14.00
N GLU A 67 -18.70 4.88 -13.96
CA GLU A 67 -18.83 6.33 -13.79
C GLU A 67 -19.56 6.99 -14.95
N ASP A 68 -19.23 6.59 -16.19
CA ASP A 68 -19.88 7.09 -17.40
C ASP A 68 -21.35 6.66 -17.46
N GLN A 69 -21.68 5.46 -17.01
CA GLN A 69 -23.03 4.90 -17.12
C GLN A 69 -23.96 5.28 -15.95
N PHE A 70 -23.41 5.53 -14.75
CA PHE A 70 -24.18 5.76 -13.52
C PHE A 70 -23.76 7.01 -12.76
N ARG A 71 -23.42 8.07 -13.48
CA ARG A 71 -23.07 9.38 -12.92
C ARG A 71 -24.01 9.75 -11.75
N ASN A 72 -23.44 10.06 -10.59
CA ASN A 72 -24.11 10.39 -9.31
C ASN A 72 -24.88 9.26 -8.60
N SER A 73 -24.69 8.00 -8.98
CA SER A 73 -25.28 6.89 -8.25
C SER A 73 -24.53 6.63 -6.94
N SER A 74 -25.20 6.85 -5.80
CA SER A 74 -24.71 6.42 -4.48
C SER A 74 -24.51 4.90 -4.39
N ARG A 75 -25.00 4.14 -5.38
CA ARG A 75 -24.93 2.67 -5.45
C ARG A 75 -23.57 2.18 -5.95
N TYR A 76 -22.82 2.99 -6.70
CA TYR A 76 -21.49 2.67 -7.21
C TYR A 76 -20.49 3.67 -6.64
N PRO A 77 -19.74 3.30 -5.58
CA PRO A 77 -18.82 4.24 -4.94
C PRO A 77 -17.75 4.70 -5.93
N TYR A 78 -17.45 6.00 -5.94
CA TYR A 78 -16.36 6.56 -6.74
C TYR A 78 -15.02 5.96 -6.30
N PHE A 79 -14.43 5.12 -7.14
CA PHE A 79 -13.05 4.65 -6.94
C PHE A 79 -12.16 4.74 -8.18
N ALA A 80 -12.68 5.17 -9.34
CA ALA A 80 -11.84 5.45 -10.52
C ALA A 80 -10.68 6.40 -10.17
N LEU A 81 -10.98 7.52 -9.51
CA LEU A 81 -9.97 8.51 -9.09
C LEU A 81 -8.97 7.93 -8.08
N ARG A 82 -9.43 7.02 -7.19
CA ARG A 82 -8.55 6.37 -6.20
C ARG A 82 -7.66 5.31 -6.83
N MET A 83 -8.17 4.52 -7.77
CA MET A 83 -7.34 3.59 -8.55
C MET A 83 -6.37 4.33 -9.46
N ARG A 84 -6.79 5.42 -10.11
CA ARG A 84 -5.92 6.27 -10.92
C ARG A 84 -4.75 6.83 -10.12
N ALA A 85 -5.01 7.29 -8.89
CA ALA A 85 -3.97 7.78 -7.99
C ALA A 85 -2.97 6.69 -7.54
N GLY A 86 -3.36 5.42 -7.58
CA GLY A 86 -2.50 4.29 -7.22
C GLY A 86 -1.71 3.69 -8.38
N LEU A 87 -1.97 4.12 -9.62
CA LEU A 87 -1.33 3.57 -10.82
C LEU A 87 -0.24 4.50 -11.36
N PRO A 88 0.92 3.97 -11.80
CA PRO A 88 1.91 4.71 -12.57
C PRO A 88 1.33 5.33 -13.85
N GLU A 89 1.86 6.48 -14.26
CA GLU A 89 1.42 7.22 -15.45
C GLU A 89 1.55 6.38 -16.73
N GLU A 90 2.56 5.51 -16.80
CA GLU A 90 2.76 4.57 -17.91
C GLU A 90 1.61 3.56 -18.01
N LEU A 91 1.10 3.06 -16.88
CA LEU A 91 -0.04 2.15 -16.86
C LEU A 91 -1.34 2.87 -17.24
N LEU A 92 -1.48 4.14 -16.90
CA LEU A 92 -2.61 4.96 -17.34
C LEU A 92 -2.61 5.13 -18.85
N LYS A 93 -1.46 5.40 -19.47
CA LYS A 93 -1.33 5.45 -20.93
C LYS A 93 -1.67 4.11 -21.59
N ILE A 94 -1.17 3.01 -21.04
CA ILE A 94 -1.52 1.66 -21.53
C ILE A 94 -3.04 1.42 -21.41
N SER A 95 -3.68 1.88 -20.32
CA SER A 95 -5.12 1.79 -20.17
C SER A 95 -5.88 2.57 -21.24
N GLU A 96 -5.43 3.79 -21.56
CA GLU A 96 -6.04 4.65 -22.57
C GLU A 96 -5.83 4.10 -23.99
N GLU A 97 -4.68 3.47 -24.25
CA GLU A 97 -4.38 2.82 -25.54
C GLU A 97 -5.16 1.52 -25.74
N LEU A 98 -5.39 0.75 -24.68
CA LEU A 98 -6.11 -0.52 -24.76
C LEU A 98 -7.63 -0.33 -24.83
N ASP A 99 -8.20 0.59 -24.05
CA ASP A 99 -9.65 0.83 -24.01
C ASP A 99 -10.45 -0.50 -23.93
N ASP A 100 -11.41 -0.76 -24.84
CA ASP A 100 -12.18 -2.01 -24.89
C ASP A 100 -11.34 -3.25 -25.24
N THR A 101 -10.16 -3.08 -25.85
CA THR A 101 -9.25 -4.20 -26.19
C THR A 101 -8.55 -4.80 -24.99
N ILE A 102 -8.75 -4.24 -23.79
CA ILE A 102 -8.25 -4.80 -22.54
C ILE A 102 -8.78 -6.22 -22.25
N TYR A 103 -9.92 -6.58 -22.83
CA TYR A 103 -10.52 -7.93 -22.74
C TYR A 103 -10.05 -8.87 -23.87
N ASP A 104 -9.07 -8.47 -24.69
CA ASP A 104 -8.43 -9.29 -25.72
C ASP A 104 -7.13 -9.90 -25.17
N LEU A 105 -6.78 -11.11 -25.64
CA LEU A 105 -5.49 -11.72 -25.35
C LEU A 105 -4.30 -10.86 -25.81
N ARG A 106 -4.48 -10.02 -26.84
CA ARG A 106 -3.46 -9.07 -27.30
C ARG A 106 -3.07 -8.04 -26.23
N ALA A 107 -3.96 -7.73 -25.29
CA ALA A 107 -3.63 -6.86 -24.15
C ALA A 107 -2.51 -7.47 -23.30
N LYS A 108 -2.48 -8.82 -23.15
CA LYS A 108 -1.40 -9.52 -22.43
C LYS A 108 -0.04 -9.20 -23.02
N ASP A 109 0.09 -9.27 -24.35
CA ASP A 109 1.36 -9.02 -25.03
C ASP A 109 1.83 -7.58 -24.84
N HIS A 110 0.89 -6.64 -24.83
CA HIS A 110 1.20 -5.23 -24.61
C HIS A 110 1.66 -4.97 -23.17
N ILE A 111 0.93 -5.50 -22.18
CA ILE A 111 1.31 -5.43 -20.76
C ILE A 111 2.64 -6.15 -20.52
N MET A 112 2.86 -7.29 -21.15
CA MET A 112 4.11 -8.06 -21.02
C MET A 112 5.31 -7.28 -21.58
N LYS A 113 5.17 -6.56 -22.70
CA LYS A 113 6.23 -5.67 -23.20
C LYS A 113 6.61 -4.62 -22.17
N PHE A 114 5.63 -3.99 -21.52
CA PHE A 114 5.88 -3.05 -20.43
C PHE A 114 6.59 -3.72 -19.25
N VAL A 115 6.09 -4.86 -18.78
CA VAL A 115 6.68 -5.61 -17.67
C VAL A 115 8.13 -6.02 -17.95
N GLN A 116 8.46 -6.40 -19.19
CA GLN A 116 9.82 -6.74 -19.58
C GLN A 116 10.81 -5.58 -19.51
N THR A 117 10.33 -4.33 -19.49
CA THR A 117 11.18 -3.14 -19.28
C THR A 117 11.45 -2.85 -17.80
N MET A 118 10.68 -3.43 -16.87
CA MET A 118 10.84 -3.18 -15.44
C MET A 118 12.05 -3.93 -14.88
N ALA A 119 12.80 -3.28 -13.99
CA ALA A 119 13.82 -3.96 -13.22
C ALA A 119 13.17 -4.92 -12.20
N PHE A 120 13.91 -5.93 -11.78
CA PHE A 120 13.43 -6.90 -10.78
C PHE A 120 12.98 -6.24 -9.48
N GLU A 121 13.72 -5.24 -9.01
CA GLU A 121 13.42 -4.50 -7.78
C GLU A 121 12.12 -3.70 -7.90
N ASP A 122 11.90 -3.05 -9.05
CA ASP A 122 10.65 -2.32 -9.34
C ASP A 122 9.46 -3.26 -9.43
N ALA A 123 9.64 -4.42 -10.08
CA ALA A 123 8.62 -5.46 -10.19
C ALA A 123 8.19 -5.98 -8.81
N VAL A 124 9.17 -6.27 -7.94
CA VAL A 124 8.89 -6.69 -6.56
C VAL A 124 8.22 -5.57 -5.78
N THR A 125 8.68 -4.33 -5.90
CA THR A 125 8.10 -3.17 -5.22
C THR A 125 6.65 -2.93 -5.64
N TYR A 126 6.32 -3.12 -6.91
CA TYR A 126 4.93 -3.06 -7.40
C TYR A 126 4.06 -4.16 -6.78
N LEU A 127 4.54 -5.41 -6.76
CA LEU A 127 3.85 -6.54 -6.11
C LEU A 127 3.76 -6.37 -4.58
N ASP A 128 4.63 -5.56 -3.99
CA ASP A 128 4.62 -5.23 -2.57
C ASP A 128 3.59 -4.14 -2.20
N ASN A 129 3.23 -3.28 -3.17
CA ASN A 129 2.29 -2.17 -2.99
C ASN A 129 0.81 -2.60 -3.00
N CYS A 130 0.22 -2.82 -1.82
CA CYS A 130 -1.15 -3.32 -1.67
C CYS A 130 -2.27 -2.29 -1.90
N ASP A 131 -1.98 -1.07 -2.36
CA ASP A 131 -3.00 -0.01 -2.41
C ASP A 131 -4.15 -0.34 -3.38
N SER A 132 -3.87 -0.99 -4.52
CA SER A 132 -4.90 -1.37 -5.50
C SER A 132 -5.85 -2.46 -4.99
N ALA A 133 -5.36 -3.33 -4.11
CA ALA A 133 -6.11 -4.50 -3.63
C ALA A 133 -7.38 -4.13 -2.86
N ARG A 134 -7.36 -2.98 -2.17
CA ARG A 134 -8.52 -2.46 -1.41
C ARG A 134 -9.73 -2.22 -2.31
N PHE A 135 -9.52 -2.06 -3.62
CA PHE A 135 -10.57 -1.82 -4.61
C PHE A 135 -11.04 -3.10 -5.30
N TYR A 136 -10.36 -4.24 -5.16
CA TYR A 136 -10.73 -5.49 -5.83
C TYR A 136 -12.11 -6.00 -5.43
N ARG A 137 -12.44 -5.87 -4.14
CA ARG A 137 -13.78 -6.16 -3.63
C ARG A 137 -14.83 -5.29 -4.30
N ASP A 138 -14.60 -3.98 -4.33
CA ASP A 138 -15.56 -3.01 -4.86
C ASP A 138 -15.70 -3.16 -6.38
N MET A 139 -14.60 -3.45 -7.10
CA MET A 139 -14.59 -3.79 -8.52
C MET A 139 -15.46 -5.01 -8.82
N MET A 140 -15.23 -6.13 -8.13
CA MET A 140 -16.00 -7.37 -8.33
C MET A 140 -17.47 -7.17 -7.99
N ASN A 141 -17.76 -6.51 -6.86
CA ASN A 141 -19.13 -6.20 -6.46
C ASN A 141 -19.84 -5.31 -7.48
N ASN A 142 -19.17 -4.28 -8.00
CA ASN A 142 -19.75 -3.42 -9.03
C ASN A 142 -20.09 -4.20 -10.30
N GLN A 143 -19.20 -5.07 -10.78
CA GLN A 143 -19.49 -5.91 -11.96
C GLN A 143 -20.68 -6.85 -11.73
N ILE A 144 -20.72 -7.52 -10.58
CA ILE A 144 -21.85 -8.38 -10.19
C ILE A 144 -23.16 -7.58 -10.16
N CYS A 145 -23.17 -6.45 -9.48
CA CYS A 145 -24.35 -5.58 -9.38
C CYS A 145 -24.77 -5.09 -10.75
N PHE A 146 -23.81 -4.74 -11.61
CA PHE A 146 -24.10 -4.20 -12.93
C PHE A 146 -24.74 -5.24 -13.85
N VAL A 147 -24.19 -6.46 -13.92
CA VAL A 147 -24.80 -7.57 -14.67
C VAL A 147 -26.20 -7.88 -14.16
N LYS A 148 -26.40 -7.92 -12.84
CA LYS A 148 -27.72 -8.18 -12.24
C LYS A 148 -28.74 -7.09 -12.58
N ASP A 149 -28.38 -5.82 -12.41
CA ASP A 149 -29.27 -4.71 -12.68
C ASP A 149 -29.62 -4.66 -14.18
N LEU A 150 -28.66 -4.92 -15.09
CA LEU A 150 -28.93 -5.00 -16.54
C LEU A 150 -29.86 -6.16 -16.92
N ARG A 151 -29.71 -7.34 -16.30
CA ARG A 151 -30.67 -8.46 -16.51
C ARG A 151 -32.08 -8.06 -16.10
N VAL A 152 -32.23 -7.39 -14.96
CA VAL A 152 -33.53 -6.92 -14.48
C VAL A 152 -34.15 -5.94 -15.49
N LEU A 153 -33.35 -4.99 -16.00
CA LEU A 153 -33.78 -4.04 -17.03
C LEU A 153 -34.16 -4.73 -18.34
N ALA A 154 -33.39 -5.73 -18.78
CA ALA A 154 -33.67 -6.49 -20.01
C ALA A 154 -34.97 -7.31 -19.93
N HIS A 155 -35.38 -7.73 -18.74
CA HIS A 155 -36.62 -8.48 -18.51
C HIS A 155 -37.85 -7.61 -18.21
N GLY A 156 -37.69 -6.29 -18.03
CA GLY A 156 -38.81 -5.37 -17.86
C GLY A 156 -39.67 -5.62 -16.60
N THR A 157 -39.08 -6.06 -15.50
CA THR A 157 -39.82 -6.34 -14.25
C THR A 157 -40.26 -5.06 -13.53
N ASN A 158 -41.13 -5.15 -12.52
CA ASN A 158 -41.54 -3.97 -11.72
C ASN A 158 -40.38 -3.25 -11.02
N GLU A 159 -39.22 -3.89 -10.80
CA GLU A 159 -38.02 -3.26 -10.23
C GLU A 159 -37.28 -2.35 -11.24
N THR A 160 -37.57 -2.51 -12.54
CA THR A 160 -37.00 -1.72 -13.64
C THR A 160 -37.14 -0.22 -13.39
N ALA A 161 -38.31 0.24 -12.92
CA ALA A 161 -38.56 1.66 -12.68
C ALA A 161 -37.68 2.28 -11.57
N LYS A 162 -37.22 1.48 -10.60
CA LYS A 162 -36.31 1.95 -9.54
C LYS A 162 -34.87 2.02 -10.04
N ILE A 163 -34.46 1.04 -10.85
CA ILE A 163 -33.11 0.97 -11.43
C ILE A 163 -32.96 2.02 -12.54
N GLU A 164 -33.96 2.21 -13.40
CA GLU A 164 -33.95 3.23 -14.46
C GLU A 164 -33.80 4.65 -13.89
N ARG A 165 -34.35 4.95 -12.72
CA ARG A 165 -34.12 6.27 -12.07
C ARG A 165 -32.66 6.51 -11.69
N SER A 166 -31.93 5.44 -11.36
CA SER A 166 -30.50 5.51 -11.06
C SER A 166 -29.61 5.43 -12.31
N CYS A 167 -30.17 4.97 -13.43
CA CYS A 167 -29.45 4.77 -14.66
C CYS A 167 -29.83 5.83 -15.69
N HIS A 168 -28.96 6.80 -15.91
CA HIS A 168 -29.21 7.83 -16.91
C HIS A 168 -29.12 7.23 -18.32
N VAL A 169 -30.26 6.81 -18.88
CA VAL A 169 -30.38 6.26 -20.24
C VAL A 169 -29.73 7.18 -21.29
N THR A 170 -29.75 8.49 -21.05
CA THR A 170 -29.07 9.49 -21.89
C THR A 170 -27.56 9.34 -21.88
N HIS A 171 -26.95 8.97 -20.76
CA HIS A 171 -25.50 8.73 -20.64
C HIS A 171 -25.08 7.39 -21.24
N MET A 172 -25.89 6.35 -21.04
CA MET A 172 -25.75 5.10 -21.77
C MET A 172 -25.71 5.36 -23.28
N ARG A 173 -26.65 6.13 -23.83
CA ARG A 173 -26.67 6.49 -25.27
C ARG A 173 -25.43 7.22 -25.78
N THR A 174 -24.70 7.92 -24.91
CA THR A 174 -23.47 8.63 -25.28
C THR A 174 -22.21 7.79 -25.16
N SER A 175 -22.26 6.62 -24.51
CA SER A 175 -21.07 5.78 -24.38
C SER A 175 -20.67 5.22 -25.75
N GLN A 176 -19.35 5.08 -25.95
CA GLN A 176 -18.83 4.47 -27.17
C GLN A 176 -19.43 3.06 -27.32
N GLY A 177 -20.03 2.81 -28.48
CA GLY A 177 -20.78 1.58 -28.77
C GLY A 177 -22.29 1.80 -28.88
N PHE A 178 -22.87 2.71 -28.08
CA PHE A 178 -24.32 2.95 -28.03
C PHE A 178 -24.84 3.81 -29.18
N SER A 179 -24.02 4.72 -29.72
CA SER A 179 -24.40 5.61 -30.83
C SER A 179 -24.82 4.83 -32.09
N LYS A 180 -24.35 3.59 -32.24
CA LYS A 180 -24.77 2.69 -33.32
C LYS A 180 -26.19 2.12 -33.16
N TRP A 181 -26.79 2.23 -31.97
CA TRP A 181 -28.10 1.66 -31.62
C TRP A 181 -29.18 2.73 -31.46
N THR A 182 -28.94 3.95 -31.95
CA THR A 182 -29.97 5.00 -31.96
C THR A 182 -31.13 4.59 -32.85
N GLY A 183 -32.23 4.13 -32.25
CA GLY A 183 -33.45 3.70 -32.94
C GLY A 183 -33.91 2.29 -32.57
N GLU A 184 -33.07 1.51 -31.90
CA GLU A 184 -33.41 0.14 -31.49
C GLU A 184 -34.28 0.12 -30.22
N PRO A 185 -35.10 -0.94 -30.01
CA PRO A 185 -35.88 -1.12 -28.79
C PRO A 185 -34.98 -1.13 -27.55
N ARG A 186 -35.46 -0.57 -26.43
CA ARG A 186 -34.66 -0.46 -25.19
C ARG A 186 -34.24 -1.83 -24.67
N GLU A 187 -35.09 -2.83 -24.85
CA GLU A 187 -34.87 -4.21 -24.41
C GLU A 187 -33.70 -4.84 -25.18
N ALA A 188 -33.60 -4.60 -26.50
CA ALA A 188 -32.50 -5.10 -27.32
C ALA A 188 -31.16 -4.49 -26.89
N VAL A 189 -31.17 -3.20 -26.57
CA VAL A 189 -30.03 -2.50 -26.00
C VAL A 189 -29.63 -3.10 -24.65
N TYR A 190 -30.54 -3.20 -23.68
CA TYR A 190 -30.21 -3.76 -22.36
C TYR A 190 -29.72 -5.20 -22.46
N SER A 191 -30.28 -6.01 -23.36
CA SER A 191 -29.81 -7.37 -23.64
C SER A 191 -28.38 -7.38 -24.17
N HIS A 192 -28.05 -6.50 -25.12
CA HIS A 192 -26.69 -6.35 -25.63
C HIS A 192 -25.68 -6.01 -24.52
N PHE A 193 -25.99 -5.02 -23.66
CA PHE A 193 -25.12 -4.64 -22.56
C PHE A 193 -25.03 -5.72 -21.48
N THR A 194 -26.11 -6.46 -21.25
CA THR A 194 -26.09 -7.62 -20.35
C THR A 194 -25.06 -8.63 -20.86
N SER A 195 -25.16 -9.03 -22.13
CA SER A 195 -24.22 -9.97 -22.74
C SER A 195 -22.77 -9.46 -22.72
N LEU A 196 -22.55 -8.17 -23.01
CA LEU A 196 -21.22 -7.56 -22.97
C LEU A 196 -20.59 -7.65 -21.56
N ASN A 197 -21.35 -7.30 -20.51
CA ASN A 197 -20.83 -7.31 -19.15
C ASN A 197 -20.70 -8.72 -18.57
N GLU A 198 -21.54 -9.67 -19.01
CA GLU A 198 -21.33 -11.08 -18.72
C GLU A 198 -20.02 -11.58 -19.32
N ASN A 199 -19.73 -11.25 -20.58
CA ASN A 199 -18.47 -11.61 -21.23
C ASN A 199 -17.27 -10.97 -20.51
N ARG A 200 -17.37 -9.70 -20.10
CA ARG A 200 -16.33 -9.02 -19.31
C ARG A 200 -16.11 -9.70 -17.95
N LEU A 201 -17.18 -10.11 -17.26
CA LEU A 201 -17.10 -10.84 -15.99
C LEU A 201 -16.45 -12.22 -16.18
N ILE A 202 -16.83 -12.97 -17.22
CA ILE A 202 -16.23 -14.26 -17.56
C ILE A 202 -14.73 -14.08 -17.83
N PHE A 203 -14.37 -13.05 -18.58
CA PHE A 203 -12.97 -12.75 -18.87
C PHE A 203 -12.19 -12.43 -17.60
N LEU A 204 -12.72 -11.57 -16.72
CA LEU A 204 -12.11 -11.25 -15.43
C LEU A 204 -11.88 -12.51 -14.59
N LEU A 205 -12.88 -13.39 -14.48
CA LEU A 205 -12.76 -14.65 -13.73
C LEU A 205 -11.67 -15.56 -14.33
N LYS A 206 -11.57 -15.62 -15.66
CA LYS A 206 -10.49 -16.36 -16.33
C LYS A 206 -9.12 -15.78 -15.98
N ILE A 207 -8.94 -14.45 -16.07
CA ILE A 207 -7.69 -13.78 -15.71
C ILE A 207 -7.32 -14.03 -14.25
N LEU A 208 -8.28 -13.98 -13.32
CA LEU A 208 -8.04 -14.27 -11.91
C LEU A 208 -7.56 -15.71 -11.69
N ARG A 209 -8.11 -16.70 -12.41
CA ARG A 209 -7.63 -18.09 -12.34
C ARG A 209 -6.22 -18.24 -12.85
N GLU A 210 -5.91 -17.64 -14.00
CA GLU A 210 -4.57 -17.64 -14.58
C GLU A 210 -3.56 -16.92 -13.67
N PHE A 211 -3.97 -15.82 -13.04
CA PHE A 211 -3.17 -15.10 -12.06
C PHE A 211 -2.83 -16.00 -10.85
N ARG A 212 -3.84 -16.66 -10.28
CA ARG A 212 -3.66 -17.63 -9.18
C ARG A 212 -2.75 -18.78 -9.59
N ALA A 213 -2.89 -19.31 -10.80
CA ALA A 213 -2.05 -20.39 -11.32
C ALA A 213 -0.59 -19.95 -11.49
N SER A 214 -0.37 -18.75 -12.04
CA SER A 214 0.96 -18.16 -12.19
C SER A 214 1.65 -17.96 -10.84
N ILE A 215 0.93 -17.44 -9.83
CA ILE A 215 1.46 -17.32 -8.46
C ILE A 215 1.84 -18.69 -7.90
N ALA A 216 0.99 -19.71 -8.07
CA ALA A 216 1.26 -21.06 -7.57
C ALA A 216 2.55 -21.65 -8.17
N VAL A 217 2.76 -21.47 -9.48
CA VAL A 217 3.97 -21.92 -10.18
C VAL A 217 5.20 -21.15 -9.70
N ALA A 218 5.10 -19.82 -9.57
CA ALA A 218 6.22 -18.99 -9.11
C ALA A 218 6.59 -19.25 -7.63
N ALA A 219 5.59 -19.46 -6.77
CA ALA A 219 5.77 -19.80 -5.35
C ALA A 219 6.38 -21.19 -5.18
N SER A 220 5.89 -22.18 -5.94
CA SER A 220 6.42 -23.55 -5.90
C SER A 220 7.87 -23.64 -6.39
N ALA A 221 8.28 -22.74 -7.29
CA ALA A 221 9.66 -22.59 -7.72
C ALA A 221 10.55 -21.82 -6.72
N GLY A 222 9.98 -21.26 -5.65
CA GLY A 222 10.70 -20.44 -4.67
C GLY A 222 11.14 -19.08 -5.23
N HIS A 223 10.49 -18.59 -6.28
CA HIS A 223 10.88 -17.35 -6.95
C HIS A 223 10.21 -16.09 -6.36
N VAL A 224 9.11 -16.26 -5.62
CA VAL A 224 8.41 -15.15 -4.98
C VAL A 224 8.83 -15.08 -3.51
N PRO A 225 9.37 -13.95 -3.02
CA PRO A 225 9.66 -13.78 -1.60
C PRO A 225 8.42 -14.02 -0.74
N PHE A 226 8.58 -14.63 0.43
CA PHE A 226 7.46 -14.98 1.31
C PHE A 226 6.60 -13.76 1.68
N ASP A 227 7.23 -12.61 1.94
CA ASP A 227 6.50 -11.37 2.27
C ASP A 227 5.60 -10.92 1.11
N VAL A 228 6.10 -10.97 -0.12
CA VAL A 228 5.33 -10.65 -1.33
C VAL A 228 4.23 -11.67 -1.55
N LEU A 229 4.50 -12.97 -1.34
CA LEU A 229 3.50 -14.03 -1.46
C LEU A 229 2.35 -13.84 -0.45
N SER A 230 2.66 -13.47 0.78
CA SER A 230 1.67 -13.20 1.83
C SER A 230 0.77 -12.01 1.46
N LYS A 231 1.36 -10.97 0.86
CA LYS A 231 0.63 -9.80 0.34
C LYS A 231 -0.25 -10.18 -0.84
N LEU A 232 0.27 -10.92 -1.82
CA LEU A 232 -0.52 -11.43 -2.94
C LEU A 232 -1.70 -12.29 -2.47
N ARG A 233 -1.50 -13.16 -1.47
CA ARG A 233 -2.58 -13.93 -0.84
C ARG A 233 -3.65 -13.00 -0.26
N LEU A 234 -3.25 -11.95 0.46
CA LEU A 234 -4.18 -10.96 1.00
C LEU A 234 -4.94 -10.24 -0.12
N ARG A 235 -4.28 -9.86 -1.22
CA ARG A 235 -4.95 -9.23 -2.37
C ARG A 235 -6.00 -10.14 -3.00
N LEU A 236 -5.67 -11.41 -3.23
CA LEU A 236 -6.63 -12.35 -3.82
C LEU A 236 -7.80 -12.64 -2.88
N ARG A 237 -7.61 -12.58 -1.56
CA ARG A 237 -8.70 -12.74 -0.57
C ARG A 237 -9.75 -11.63 -0.65
N GLU A 238 -9.42 -10.45 -1.15
CA GLU A 238 -10.41 -9.38 -1.36
C GLU A 238 -11.51 -9.78 -2.36
N PHE A 239 -11.21 -10.67 -3.31
CA PHE A 239 -12.21 -11.25 -4.23
C PHE A 239 -13.13 -12.28 -3.58
N ASP A 240 -12.66 -12.96 -2.53
CA ASP A 240 -13.43 -13.96 -1.80
C ASP A 240 -14.25 -13.38 -0.64
N GLN A 241 -14.00 -12.13 -0.25
CA GLN A 241 -14.75 -11.49 0.83
C GLN A 241 -16.25 -11.57 0.55
N ARG A 242 -17.01 -12.02 1.54
CA ARG A 242 -18.48 -12.19 1.46
C ARG A 242 -18.96 -13.14 0.35
N GLY A 243 -18.08 -14.01 -0.16
CA GLY A 243 -18.43 -14.95 -1.23
C GLY A 243 -18.64 -14.28 -2.58
N LEU A 244 -18.05 -13.10 -2.83
CA LEU A 244 -18.21 -12.37 -4.10
C LEU A 244 -17.74 -13.18 -5.30
N TYR A 245 -16.59 -13.86 -5.21
CA TYR A 245 -16.10 -14.73 -6.30
C TYR A 245 -17.08 -15.88 -6.60
N SER A 246 -17.57 -16.58 -5.59
CA SER A 246 -18.57 -17.65 -5.76
C SER A 246 -19.87 -17.10 -6.37
N LEU A 247 -20.30 -15.92 -5.93
CA LEU A 247 -21.46 -15.22 -6.48
C LEU A 247 -21.24 -14.84 -7.95
N ALA A 248 -20.07 -14.30 -8.32
CA ALA A 248 -19.71 -14.03 -9.71
C ALA A 248 -19.77 -15.29 -10.57
N CYS A 249 -19.16 -16.39 -10.11
CA CYS A 249 -19.22 -17.69 -10.79
C CYS A 249 -20.67 -18.16 -10.99
N SER A 250 -21.55 -18.02 -9.99
CA SER A 250 -22.96 -18.39 -10.10
C SER A 250 -23.73 -17.58 -11.14
N ILE A 251 -23.40 -16.30 -11.30
CA ILE A 251 -24.05 -15.41 -12.28
C ILE A 251 -23.72 -15.84 -13.71
N VAL A 252 -22.50 -16.32 -13.93
CA VAL A 252 -22.01 -16.80 -15.24
C VAL A 252 -21.75 -18.31 -15.23
N ALA A 253 -22.56 -19.07 -14.49
CA ALA A 253 -22.38 -20.51 -14.30
C ALA A 253 -22.38 -21.29 -15.63
N TRP A 254 -23.02 -20.74 -16.66
CA TRP A 254 -23.03 -21.32 -18.01
C TRP A 254 -21.65 -21.30 -18.70
N ALA A 255 -20.73 -20.42 -18.26
CA ALA A 255 -19.42 -20.22 -18.88
C ALA A 255 -18.24 -20.61 -17.98
N SER A 256 -18.47 -20.77 -16.68
CA SER A 256 -17.40 -20.87 -15.67
C SER A 256 -17.68 -22.03 -14.72
N PRO A 257 -16.72 -22.94 -14.49
CA PRO A 257 -16.89 -24.03 -13.53
C PRO A 257 -17.17 -23.48 -12.13
N GLU A 258 -18.06 -24.16 -11.40
CA GLU A 258 -18.37 -23.83 -10.02
C GLU A 258 -17.14 -24.07 -9.14
N GLU A 259 -16.52 -22.98 -8.70
CA GLU A 259 -15.49 -22.98 -7.66
C GLU A 259 -16.08 -22.25 -6.44
N SER A 260 -16.13 -22.93 -5.29
CA SER A 260 -16.69 -22.38 -4.06
C SER A 260 -15.77 -21.35 -3.38
N GLN A 261 -14.45 -21.45 -3.60
CA GLN A 261 -13.44 -20.56 -3.02
C GLN A 261 -12.32 -20.29 -4.03
N PHE A 262 -11.92 -19.03 -4.18
CA PHE A 262 -10.81 -18.65 -5.03
C PHE A 262 -9.45 -18.90 -4.35
N VAL A 263 -9.32 -18.52 -3.08
CA VAL A 263 -8.15 -18.74 -2.22
C VAL A 263 -8.49 -19.83 -1.21
N ALA A 264 -8.37 -21.09 -1.63
CA ALA A 264 -8.49 -22.22 -0.73
C ALA A 264 -7.30 -22.24 0.26
N ASP A 265 -7.59 -22.14 1.56
CA ASP A 265 -6.57 -22.18 2.62
C ASP A 265 -5.83 -23.51 2.71
N SER A 266 -6.36 -24.57 2.09
CA SER A 266 -5.76 -25.91 2.06
C SER A 266 -4.58 -26.08 1.09
N LYS A 267 -4.27 -25.07 0.27
CA LYS A 267 -3.20 -25.17 -0.73
C LYS A 267 -1.83 -24.96 -0.09
N THR A 268 -1.04 -26.03 -0.08
CA THR A 268 0.30 -26.14 0.55
C THR A 268 1.35 -25.16 0.04
N TRP A 269 1.17 -24.56 -1.14
CA TRP A 269 2.14 -23.64 -1.73
C TRP A 269 2.08 -22.21 -1.15
N TRP A 270 1.03 -21.85 -0.42
CA TRP A 270 0.98 -20.60 0.34
C TRP A 270 1.92 -20.62 1.56
N ASP A 271 2.15 -21.80 2.14
CA ASP A 271 2.92 -21.98 3.37
C ASP A 271 4.35 -22.44 3.07
N THR A 272 4.94 -21.96 1.96
CA THR A 272 6.33 -22.19 1.57
C THR A 272 7.35 -21.53 2.51
N SER A 273 7.01 -21.37 3.79
CA SER A 273 7.95 -20.99 4.84
C SER A 273 9.11 -21.98 4.79
N SER A 274 10.26 -21.46 4.40
CA SER A 274 11.58 -22.06 4.42
C SER A 274 11.76 -23.11 5.52
N ALA A 275 11.42 -24.36 5.22
CA ALA A 275 11.84 -25.54 5.98
C ALA A 275 13.35 -25.82 5.78
N GLY A 276 14.14 -24.76 5.65
CA GLY A 276 15.60 -24.75 5.71
C GLY A 276 16.03 -24.39 7.14
N LYS A 277 15.99 -25.41 8.01
CA LYS A 277 16.83 -25.66 9.20
C LYS A 277 17.43 -24.45 9.96
N HIS A 278 17.04 -24.36 11.24
CA HIS A 278 17.75 -23.71 12.36
C HIS A 278 17.71 -22.17 12.45
N GLY A 279 16.54 -21.63 12.75
CA GLY A 279 16.41 -20.32 13.40
C GLY A 279 15.17 -20.33 14.26
N ALA A 280 15.31 -20.08 15.55
CA ALA A 280 14.23 -20.12 16.54
C ALA A 280 12.98 -19.38 16.02
N ALA A 281 11.86 -20.10 15.94
CA ALA A 281 10.57 -19.53 15.57
C ALA A 281 10.26 -18.36 16.50
N LEU A 282 10.27 -17.15 15.95
CA LEU A 282 9.74 -15.99 16.65
C LEU A 282 8.22 -16.20 16.78
N PRO A 283 7.66 -16.13 18.00
CA PRO A 283 6.28 -16.52 18.24
C PRO A 283 5.32 -15.62 17.46
N GLU A 284 4.41 -16.28 16.73
CA GLU A 284 3.28 -15.76 15.93
C GLU A 284 2.44 -14.67 16.65
N LYS A 285 2.54 -14.60 17.98
CA LYS A 285 1.99 -13.53 18.83
C LYS A 285 2.49 -12.12 18.47
N VAL A 286 3.66 -11.97 17.83
CA VAL A 286 4.19 -10.65 17.45
C VAL A 286 3.48 -10.09 16.21
N ALA A 287 3.03 -10.93 15.28
CA ALA A 287 2.34 -10.48 14.07
C ALA A 287 0.92 -9.94 14.35
N HIS A 288 0.21 -10.52 15.32
CA HIS A 288 -1.09 -10.01 15.77
C HIS A 288 -1.02 -8.69 16.54
N ALA A 289 0.14 -8.30 17.09
CA ALA A 289 0.30 -7.01 17.75
C ALA A 289 0.20 -5.84 16.75
N TYR A 290 0.72 -6.00 15.53
CA TYR A 290 0.70 -4.96 14.50
C TYR A 290 -0.69 -4.70 13.91
N ALA A 291 -1.51 -5.74 13.72
CA ALA A 291 -2.89 -5.58 13.23
C ALA A 291 -3.83 -4.92 14.25
N SER A 292 -3.47 -4.92 15.55
CA SER A 292 -4.23 -4.20 16.58
C SER A 292 -3.97 -2.68 16.60
N GLY A 293 -2.96 -2.22 15.86
CA GLY A 293 -2.48 -0.84 15.82
C GLY A 293 -3.50 0.19 15.33
N GLU A 294 -4.41 -0.18 14.41
CA GLU A 294 -5.38 0.77 13.86
C GLU A 294 -6.42 1.21 14.89
N LYS A 295 -6.85 0.30 15.77
CA LYS A 295 -7.82 0.62 16.84
C LYS A 295 -7.18 1.42 17.96
N THR A 296 -5.92 1.14 18.30
CA THR A 296 -5.17 1.89 19.32
C THR A 296 -4.79 3.29 18.82
N ARG A 297 -4.41 3.45 17.54
CA ARG A 297 -4.16 4.75 16.91
C ARG A 297 -5.38 5.67 16.97
N SER A 298 -6.55 5.16 16.56
CA SER A 298 -7.81 5.92 16.59
C SER A 298 -8.29 6.26 18.02
N THR A 299 -8.03 5.36 18.98
CA THR A 299 -8.37 5.61 20.38
C THR A 299 -7.45 6.66 21.01
N LEU A 300 -6.15 6.64 20.69
CA LEU A 300 -5.17 7.60 21.21
C LEU A 300 -5.42 9.02 20.64
N THR A 301 -5.74 9.14 19.35
CA THR A 301 -6.10 10.42 18.72
C THR A 301 -7.36 11.05 19.29
N PHE A 302 -8.27 10.25 19.84
CA PHE A 302 -9.47 10.76 20.51
C PHE A 302 -9.24 11.08 21.99
N ILE A 303 -8.55 10.21 22.73
CA ILE A 303 -8.35 10.36 24.18
C ILE A 303 -7.44 11.55 24.50
N VAL A 304 -6.33 11.72 23.77
CA VAL A 304 -5.32 12.74 24.09
C VAL A 304 -5.91 14.16 24.05
N PRO A 305 -6.59 14.61 22.97
CA PRO A 305 -7.22 15.93 22.93
C PRO A 305 -8.34 16.09 23.97
N THR A 306 -9.07 15.01 24.26
CA THR A 306 -10.18 15.04 25.22
C THR A 306 -9.68 15.26 26.65
N ILE A 307 -8.64 14.55 27.07
CA ILE A 307 -7.99 14.77 28.37
C ILE A 307 -7.40 16.18 28.43
N MET A 308 -6.84 16.68 27.33
CA MET A 308 -6.32 18.05 27.27
C MET A 308 -7.42 19.11 27.40
N LEU A 309 -8.59 18.89 26.81
CA LEU A 309 -9.71 19.82 26.94
C LEU A 309 -10.27 19.83 28.37
N ILE A 310 -10.27 18.66 29.04
CA ILE A 310 -10.68 18.54 30.44
C ILE A 310 -9.66 19.19 31.38
N SER A 311 -8.36 19.10 31.09
CA SER A 311 -7.32 19.70 31.94
C SER A 311 -7.32 21.23 31.96
N VAL A 312 -8.01 21.87 31.00
CA VAL A 312 -8.28 23.32 31.02
C VAL A 312 -9.15 23.73 32.22
N ILE A 313 -10.01 22.83 32.73
CA ILE A 313 -10.92 23.17 33.84
C ILE A 313 -10.16 23.40 35.16
N PRO A 314 -9.31 22.48 35.65
CA PRO A 314 -8.45 22.76 36.81
C PRO A 314 -7.52 23.96 36.59
N ALA A 315 -6.99 24.13 35.38
CA ALA A 315 -6.17 25.29 35.03
C ALA A 315 -6.94 26.62 35.18
N ALA A 316 -8.18 26.68 34.71
CA ALA A 316 -9.04 27.86 34.85
C ALA A 316 -9.46 28.12 36.31
N VAL A 317 -9.62 27.06 37.12
CA VAL A 317 -9.90 27.20 38.55
C VAL A 317 -8.68 27.72 39.30
N ALA A 318 -7.49 27.22 38.99
CA ALA A 318 -6.23 27.74 39.52
C ALA A 318 -6.06 29.21 39.13
N TRP A 319 -6.37 29.57 37.88
CA TRP A 319 -6.30 30.96 37.39
C TRP A 319 -7.13 31.93 38.24
N ARG A 320 -8.33 31.52 38.67
CA ARG A 320 -9.22 32.38 39.46
C ARG A 320 -8.80 32.55 40.92
N ARG A 321 -7.87 31.72 41.40
CA ARG A 321 -7.45 31.67 42.81
C ARG A 321 -6.01 32.11 43.02
N ASP A 322 -5.29 32.45 41.96
CA ASP A 322 -3.89 32.85 42.06
C ASP A 322 -3.83 34.32 42.49
N ASP A 323 -3.23 34.58 43.66
CA ASP A 323 -2.84 35.92 44.06
C ASP A 323 -1.65 36.33 43.18
N SER A 324 -1.64 37.55 42.66
CA SER A 324 -0.68 38.03 41.65
C SER A 324 0.74 38.26 42.19
N VAL A 325 1.26 37.31 42.97
CA VAL A 325 2.54 37.37 43.66
C VAL A 325 3.56 36.62 42.82
N THR A 326 4.71 37.25 42.58
CA THR A 326 5.85 36.62 41.91
C THR A 326 6.44 35.52 42.78
N GLY A 327 6.80 34.39 42.18
CA GLY A 327 7.37 33.26 42.91
C GLY A 327 8.79 33.52 43.40
N THR A 328 9.22 32.77 44.40
CA THR A 328 10.60 32.80 44.94
C THR A 328 11.27 31.43 44.81
N THR A 329 12.61 31.40 44.82
CA THR A 329 13.37 30.14 44.82
C THR A 329 13.22 29.32 46.11
N GLY A 330 12.66 29.92 47.16
CA GLY A 330 12.30 29.25 48.41
C GLY A 330 10.97 28.49 48.33
N ASP A 331 10.18 28.70 47.28
CA ASP A 331 8.87 28.08 47.14
C ASP A 331 8.99 26.62 46.71
N SER A 332 8.19 25.73 47.31
CA SER A 332 8.08 24.33 46.86
C SER A 332 7.65 24.24 45.39
N ASN A 333 6.82 25.18 44.93
CA ASN A 333 6.32 25.24 43.56
C ASN A 333 7.43 25.50 42.53
N PHE A 334 8.47 26.26 42.90
CA PHE A 334 9.63 26.49 42.05
C PHE A 334 10.39 25.18 41.76
N TRP A 335 10.69 24.41 42.82
CA TRP A 335 11.39 23.13 42.68
C TRP A 335 10.53 22.07 41.98
N GLN A 336 9.22 22.11 42.18
CA GLN A 336 8.28 21.29 41.41
C GLN A 336 8.28 21.67 39.92
N ALA A 337 8.35 22.96 39.58
CA ALA A 337 8.48 23.43 38.20
C ALA A 337 9.79 22.99 37.55
N VAL A 338 10.91 23.01 38.28
CA VAL A 338 12.21 22.52 37.79
C VAL A 338 12.18 21.00 37.55
N SER A 339 11.63 20.25 38.51
CA SER A 339 11.50 18.79 38.40
C SER A 339 10.59 18.38 37.22
N SER A 340 9.43 19.02 37.07
CA SER A 340 8.51 18.74 35.97
C SER A 340 9.11 19.08 34.61
N SER A 341 9.87 20.17 34.53
CA SER A 341 10.56 20.58 33.30
C SER A 341 11.63 19.56 32.89
N THR A 342 12.36 19.02 33.87
CA THR A 342 13.38 17.98 33.63
C THR A 342 12.76 16.68 33.13
N LEU A 343 11.62 16.27 33.73
CA LEU A 343 10.88 15.09 33.28
C LEU A 343 10.27 15.26 31.89
N GLN A 344 9.76 16.44 31.56
CA GLN A 344 9.23 16.74 30.21
C GLN A 344 10.33 16.62 29.14
N LEU A 345 11.51 17.21 29.39
CA LEU A 345 12.66 17.11 28.50
C LEU A 345 13.12 15.66 28.33
N LEU A 346 13.19 14.89 29.42
CA LEU A 346 13.55 13.47 29.37
C LEU A 346 12.54 12.67 28.54
N SER A 347 11.24 12.90 28.75
CA SER A 347 10.17 12.26 27.98
C SER A 347 10.30 12.56 26.48
N LEU A 348 10.57 13.81 26.12
CA LEU A 348 10.76 14.23 24.73
C LEU A 348 11.96 13.52 24.08
N ILE A 349 13.10 13.42 24.78
CA ILE A 349 14.28 12.69 24.30
C ILE A 349 13.97 11.20 24.10
N THR A 350 13.34 10.55 25.09
CA THR A 350 13.01 9.12 25.02
C THR A 350 12.04 8.79 23.88
N PHE A 351 11.23 9.76 23.47
CA PHE A 351 10.24 9.59 22.41
C PHE A 351 10.80 9.87 21.01
N ILE A 352 11.67 10.88 20.87
CA ILE A 352 12.30 11.20 19.58
C ILE A 352 13.37 10.17 19.21
N TRP A 353 14.05 9.59 20.20
CA TRP A 353 15.15 8.65 19.97
C TRP A 353 14.76 7.42 19.11
N PRO A 354 13.65 6.71 19.38
CA PRO A 354 13.15 5.66 18.49
C PRO A 354 12.75 6.20 17.11
N ALA A 355 12.07 7.37 17.06
CA ALA A 355 11.59 7.95 15.81
C ALA A 355 12.72 8.34 14.84
N MET A 356 13.92 8.64 15.34
CA MET A 356 15.11 8.90 14.51
C MET A 356 15.59 7.66 13.74
N LYS A 357 15.22 6.45 14.17
CA LYS A 357 15.70 5.20 13.57
C LYS A 357 14.77 4.62 12.51
N ASP A 358 13.56 5.17 12.35
CA ASP A 358 12.58 4.69 11.37
C ASP A 358 12.67 5.44 10.04
N PRO A 359 13.12 4.81 8.93
CA PRO A 359 13.28 5.46 7.63
C PRO A 359 11.96 5.71 6.88
N ARG A 360 10.80 5.36 7.46
CA ARG A 360 9.49 5.37 6.79
C ARG A 360 8.70 6.68 6.96
N LEU A 361 9.22 7.62 7.75
CA LEU A 361 8.54 8.90 8.02
C LEU A 361 8.64 9.84 6.81
N SER A 362 7.51 10.40 6.38
CA SER A 362 7.46 11.46 5.36
C SER A 362 8.32 12.66 5.79
N GLN A 363 9.08 13.23 4.85
CA GLN A 363 9.94 14.40 5.10
C GLN A 363 9.17 15.57 5.71
N ILE A 364 7.91 15.78 5.32
CA ILE A 364 7.06 16.87 5.84
C ILE A 364 6.75 16.64 7.32
N THR A 365 6.34 15.41 7.69
CA THR A 365 6.05 15.06 9.08
C THR A 365 7.28 15.20 9.96
N TRP A 366 8.45 14.84 9.44
CA TRP A 366 9.72 14.96 10.14
C TRP A 366 10.05 16.43 10.50
N VAL A 367 9.84 17.36 9.56
CA VAL A 367 10.02 18.80 9.82
C VAL A 367 9.09 19.30 10.93
N TRP A 368 7.81 18.93 10.89
CA TRP A 368 6.84 19.34 11.91
C TRP A 368 7.16 18.78 13.29
N ILE A 369 7.62 17.53 13.39
CA ILE A 369 8.07 16.91 14.64
C ILE A 369 9.19 17.74 15.27
N TRP A 370 10.21 18.13 14.49
CA TRP A 370 11.33 18.94 15.00
C TRP A 370 10.91 20.35 15.42
N VAL A 371 10.05 21.00 14.63
CA VAL A 371 9.54 22.35 14.96
C VAL A 371 8.76 22.31 16.28
N LEU A 372 7.83 21.36 16.43
CA LEU A 372 7.01 21.25 17.63
C LEU A 372 7.82 20.77 18.85
N ALA A 373 8.77 19.86 18.66
CA ALA A 373 9.67 19.42 19.72
C ALA A 373 10.58 20.56 20.21
N GLY A 374 11.17 21.31 19.28
CA GLY A 374 11.96 22.49 19.61
C GLY A 374 11.14 23.54 20.35
N PHE A 375 9.93 23.83 19.86
CA PHE A 375 9.00 24.75 20.53
C PHE A 375 8.65 24.29 21.95
N SER A 376 8.30 23.02 22.12
CA SER A 376 8.02 22.42 23.44
C SER A 376 9.21 22.57 24.39
N ALA A 377 10.42 22.21 23.95
CA ALA A 377 11.63 22.33 24.75
C ALA A 377 11.91 23.80 25.14
N THR A 378 11.72 24.76 24.23
CA THR A 378 11.88 26.18 24.56
C THR A 378 10.87 26.66 25.60
N CYS A 379 9.61 26.23 25.52
CA CYS A 379 8.60 26.54 26.53
C CYS A 379 8.97 25.94 27.89
N THR A 380 9.40 24.68 27.92
CA THR A 380 9.82 24.00 29.15
C THR A 380 11.02 24.68 29.81
N ILE A 381 11.99 25.17 29.03
CA ILE A 381 13.15 25.91 29.56
C ILE A 381 12.74 27.32 30.01
N ALA A 382 11.92 28.02 29.22
CA ALA A 382 11.46 29.38 29.51
C ALA A 382 10.50 29.44 30.72
N HIS A 383 9.82 28.35 31.03
CA HIS A 383 8.95 28.22 32.19
C HIS A 383 9.66 28.61 33.50
N VAL A 384 10.85 28.07 33.75
CA VAL A 384 11.60 28.26 35.01
C VAL A 384 12.00 29.72 35.27
N PRO A 385 12.62 30.47 34.33
CA PRO A 385 12.95 31.88 34.57
C PRO A 385 11.70 32.77 34.63
N VAL A 386 10.63 32.45 33.88
CA VAL A 386 9.38 33.22 33.92
C VAL A 386 8.71 33.10 35.29
N TYR A 387 8.83 31.96 35.98
CA TYR A 387 8.35 31.79 37.36
C TYR A 387 8.91 32.85 38.33
N LEU A 388 10.15 33.29 38.13
CA LEU A 388 10.85 34.23 39.01
C LEU A 388 10.59 35.69 38.66
N VAL A 389 10.23 36.00 37.42
CA VAL A 389 10.14 37.37 36.91
C VAL A 389 8.69 37.83 36.72
N ALA A 390 7.79 36.89 36.42
CA ALA A 390 6.38 37.17 36.17
C ALA A 390 5.50 36.50 37.24
N PRO A 391 4.21 36.89 37.33
CA PRO A 391 3.24 36.13 38.12
C PRO A 391 3.27 34.65 37.74
N THR A 392 3.18 33.78 38.75
CA THR A 392 3.23 32.31 38.66
C THR A 392 2.32 31.74 37.58
N ILE A 393 1.22 32.42 37.30
CA ILE A 393 0.27 32.09 36.26
C ILE A 393 0.86 32.06 34.84
N TRP A 394 1.78 32.97 34.50
CA TRP A 394 2.39 33.03 33.17
C TRP A 394 3.36 31.89 32.94
N SER A 395 4.09 31.54 34.01
CA SER A 395 4.88 30.33 34.07
C SER A 395 4.00 29.12 33.75
N PHE A 396 2.90 28.96 34.48
CA PHE A 396 1.98 27.85 34.26
C PHE A 396 1.44 27.76 32.82
N VAL A 397 1.04 28.89 32.21
CA VAL A 397 0.58 28.93 30.81
C VAL A 397 1.66 28.45 29.83
N ILE A 398 2.90 28.93 29.99
CA ILE A 398 3.99 28.56 29.10
C ILE A 398 4.28 27.06 29.21
N SER A 399 4.29 26.52 30.42
CA SER A 399 4.45 25.07 30.66
C SER A 399 3.32 24.27 30.03
N PHE A 400 2.07 24.73 30.18
CA PHE A 400 0.90 24.09 29.58
C PHE A 400 0.98 24.05 28.05
N VAL A 401 1.33 25.17 27.42
CA VAL A 401 1.52 25.25 25.96
C VAL A 401 2.65 24.33 25.48
N GLY A 402 3.75 24.26 26.23
CA GLY A 402 4.84 23.31 25.96
C GLY A 402 4.38 21.85 25.99
N ALA A 403 3.57 21.48 26.99
CA ALA A 403 2.99 20.15 27.11
C ALA A 403 1.98 19.83 26.00
N LEU A 404 1.19 20.82 25.54
CA LEU A 404 0.31 20.68 24.37
C LEU A 404 1.09 20.38 23.10
N ALA A 405 2.17 21.12 22.84
CA ALA A 405 3.01 20.87 21.67
C ALA A 405 3.63 19.46 21.72
N GLN A 406 4.08 19.01 22.90
CA GLN A 406 4.65 17.68 23.10
C GLN A 406 3.63 16.56 22.82
N SER A 407 2.38 16.70 23.24
CA SER A 407 1.36 15.67 22.96
C SER A 407 1.02 15.57 21.48
N ILE A 408 1.02 16.70 20.75
CA ILE A 408 0.81 16.73 19.30
C ILE A 408 1.97 15.99 18.60
N VAL A 409 3.21 16.19 19.04
CA VAL A 409 4.37 15.43 18.54
C VAL A 409 4.17 13.94 18.77
N GLN A 410 3.75 13.55 19.98
CA GLN A 410 3.46 12.15 20.29
C GLN A 410 2.40 11.56 19.35
N LEU A 411 1.36 12.34 19.07
CA LEU A 411 0.30 11.92 18.18
C LEU A 411 0.76 11.80 16.73
N GLN A 412 1.58 12.75 16.25
CA GLN A 412 2.12 12.72 14.90
C GLN A 412 3.03 11.51 14.68
N VAL A 413 3.90 11.19 15.64
CA VAL A 413 4.78 10.02 15.55
C VAL A 413 3.98 8.73 15.61
N VAL A 414 2.97 8.60 16.49
CA VAL A 414 2.12 7.40 16.57
C VAL A 414 1.26 7.20 15.31
N ASN A 415 0.87 8.29 14.65
CA ASN A 415 0.10 8.19 13.41
C ASN A 415 0.98 7.92 12.19
N ALA A 416 2.24 8.35 12.22
CA ALA A 416 3.15 8.26 11.09
C ALA A 416 4.06 7.03 11.12
N ALA A 417 4.38 6.50 12.31
CA ALA A 417 4.91 5.14 12.49
C ALA A 417 3.73 4.19 12.51
#